data_AF-X1M479-F1
#
_entry.id   AF-X1M479-F1
#
_cell.length_a   1.000
_cell.length_b   1.000
_cell.length_c   1.000
_cell.angle_alpha   90.00
_cell.angle_beta   90.00
_cell.angle_gamma   90.00
#
_symmetry.space_group_name_H-M   'P 1'
#
loop_
_entity.id
_entity.type
_entity.pdbx_description
1 polymer ?
#
loop_
_entity_poly.entity_id
_entity_poly.type
_entity_poly.pdbx_seq_one_letter_code
_entity_poly.pdbx_strand_id
1 'polypeptide(L)'
;MPYYTPLRYPGGKRRLAPVVMSLLEKNNLKDVQYVEPYAGGASIALILLFEEYASTVHLNDLSRPVYAFWHTVLNHTGDLCRRIKGVDVTIDEWHRQRAVYEKQATAALSDLGFAALFLNRTNHSGVIAGGVIGGKGQAGVWHLDA
;
A
#
# COMPACT_ATOMS: atom_id res chain seq x y z
N MET A 1 -2.95 6.50 -17.70
CA MET A 1 -3.40 5.67 -16.57
C MET A 1 -3.09 6.38 -15.26
N PRO A 2 -4.04 6.47 -14.33
CA PRO A 2 -3.84 7.04 -13.00
C PRO A 2 -3.16 6.06 -12.02
N TYR A 3 -2.57 6.59 -10.94
CA TYR A 3 -2.00 5.79 -9.85
C TYR A 3 -3.07 5.58 -8.78
N TYR A 4 -3.73 4.42 -8.82
CA TYR A 4 -4.79 4.12 -7.86
C TYR A 4 -4.29 3.59 -6.51
N THR A 5 -3.13 2.94 -6.49
CA THR A 5 -2.59 2.43 -5.23
C THR A 5 -1.93 3.53 -4.39
N PRO A 6 -2.21 3.60 -3.08
CA PRO A 6 -1.53 4.51 -2.17
C PRO A 6 -0.11 4.04 -1.80
N LEU A 7 0.22 2.77 -2.05
CA LEU A 7 1.52 2.18 -1.71
C LEU A 7 2.55 2.36 -2.84
N ARG A 8 3.74 2.84 -2.48
CA ARG A 8 4.96 2.73 -3.31
C ARG A 8 5.54 1.34 -3.11
N TYR A 9 5.01 0.35 -3.83
CA TYR A 9 5.39 -1.05 -3.59
C TYR A 9 6.41 -1.55 -4.62
N PRO A 10 7.54 -2.16 -4.18
CA PRO A 10 8.52 -2.76 -5.07
C PRO A 10 7.88 -3.77 -6.03
N GLY A 11 8.30 -3.73 -7.30
CA GLY A 11 7.78 -4.64 -8.32
C GLY A 11 6.35 -4.33 -8.77
N GLY A 12 5.82 -3.13 -8.51
CA GLY A 12 4.50 -2.69 -8.97
C GLY A 12 4.24 -3.03 -10.44
N LYS A 13 3.23 -3.86 -10.69
CA LYS A 13 2.93 -4.45 -12.01
C LYS A 13 1.99 -3.60 -12.85
N ARG A 14 1.80 -2.33 -12.51
CA ARG A 14 0.93 -1.40 -13.25
C ARG A 14 1.20 -1.39 -14.77
N ARG A 15 2.46 -1.49 -15.20
CA ARG A 15 2.80 -1.54 -16.64
C ARG A 15 2.23 -2.77 -17.36
N LEU A 16 1.83 -3.82 -16.64
CA LEU A 16 1.16 -5.00 -17.19
C LEU A 16 -0.36 -4.86 -17.27
N ALA A 17 -0.97 -3.85 -16.64
CA ALA A 17 -2.42 -3.68 -16.66
C ALA A 17 -3.01 -3.63 -18.09
N PRO A 18 -2.42 -2.92 -19.08
CA PRO A 18 -2.88 -2.97 -20.47
C PRO A 18 -2.92 -4.38 -21.06
N VAL A 19 -1.95 -5.22 -20.72
CA VAL A 19 -1.86 -6.59 -21.22
C VAL A 19 -3.01 -7.41 -20.64
N VAL A 20 -3.27 -7.28 -19.33
CA VAL A 20 -4.38 -7.96 -18.66
C VAL A 20 -5.72 -7.50 -19.23
N MET A 21 -5.93 -6.19 -19.39
CA MET A 21 -7.15 -5.63 -19.99
C MET A 21 -7.38 -6.16 -21.41
N SER A 22 -6.33 -6.18 -22.24
CA SER A 22 -6.41 -6.73 -23.60
C SER A 22 -6.73 -8.23 -23.61
N LEU A 23 -6.23 -9.01 -22.64
CA LEU A 23 -6.59 -10.42 -22.50
C LEU A 23 -8.06 -10.59 -22.14
N LEU A 24 -8.60 -9.77 -21.23
CA LEU A 24 -10.02 -9.82 -20.88
C LEU A 24 -10.90 -9.48 -22.09
N GLU A 25 -10.60 -8.39 -22.81
CA GLU A 25 -11.35 -7.97 -24.01
C GLU A 25 -11.34 -9.03 -25.11
N LYS A 26 -10.18 -9.58 -25.43
CA LYS A 26 -10.04 -10.60 -26.49
C LYS A 26 -10.81 -11.88 -26.19
N ASN A 27 -11.05 -12.17 -24.92
CA ASN A 27 -11.82 -13.33 -24.49
C ASN A 27 -13.29 -12.96 -24.18
N ASN A 28 -13.72 -11.73 -24.50
CA ASN A 28 -15.05 -11.21 -24.19
C ASN A 28 -15.44 -11.36 -22.71
N LEU A 29 -14.44 -11.25 -21.82
CA LEU A 29 -14.62 -11.28 -20.38
C LEU A 29 -14.89 -9.86 -19.88
N LYS A 30 -16.06 -9.66 -19.27
CA LYS A 30 -16.51 -8.40 -18.68
C LYS A 30 -17.00 -8.66 -17.26
N ASP A 31 -16.97 -7.63 -16.41
CA ASP A 31 -17.47 -7.68 -15.03
C ASP A 31 -16.88 -8.83 -14.20
N VAL A 32 -15.62 -9.18 -14.45
CA VAL A 32 -15.00 -10.37 -13.85
C VAL A 32 -14.80 -10.24 -12.35
N GLN A 33 -14.69 -11.37 -11.66
CA GLN A 33 -14.08 -11.42 -10.33
C GLN A 33 -12.58 -11.67 -10.48
N TYR A 34 -11.77 -10.67 -10.16
CA TYR A 34 -10.32 -10.76 -10.26
C TYR A 34 -9.70 -11.16 -8.92
N VAL A 35 -8.80 -12.14 -8.91
CA VAL A 35 -8.13 -12.62 -7.69
C VAL A 35 -6.63 -12.37 -7.80
N GLU A 36 -6.07 -11.61 -6.85
CA GLU A 36 -4.64 -11.28 -6.79
C GLU A 36 -4.03 -11.86 -5.50
N PRO A 37 -3.47 -13.09 -5.52
CA PRO A 37 -2.99 -13.78 -4.32
C PRO A 37 -1.68 -13.21 -3.74
N TYR A 38 -1.00 -12.36 -4.52
CA TYR A 38 0.23 -11.67 -4.17
C TYR A 38 0.05 -10.17 -4.42
N ALA A 39 -0.93 -9.58 -3.73
CA ALA A 39 -1.41 -8.24 -4.03
C ALA A 39 -0.30 -7.19 -3.92
N GLY A 40 0.50 -7.20 -2.85
CA GLY A 40 1.44 -6.12 -2.54
C GLY A 40 0.72 -4.77 -2.56
N GLY A 41 1.03 -3.95 -3.57
CA GLY A 41 0.36 -2.68 -3.84
C GLY A 41 -0.98 -2.78 -4.60
N ALA A 42 -1.44 -3.95 -5.01
CA ALA A 42 -2.71 -4.20 -5.71
C ALA A 42 -2.91 -3.35 -6.98
N SER A 43 -1.82 -3.02 -7.67
CA SER A 43 -1.88 -2.04 -8.77
C SER A 43 -2.71 -2.51 -9.96
N ILE A 44 -2.74 -3.82 -10.25
CA ILE A 44 -3.55 -4.35 -11.35
C ILE A 44 -5.00 -4.46 -10.91
N ALA A 45 -5.28 -5.11 -9.77
CA ALA A 45 -6.63 -5.22 -9.23
C ALA A 45 -7.36 -3.87 -9.17
N LEU A 46 -6.73 -2.83 -8.62
CA LEU A 46 -7.37 -1.51 -8.53
C LEU A 46 -7.62 -0.87 -9.90
N ILE A 47 -6.73 -1.05 -10.87
CA ILE A 47 -6.98 -0.58 -12.24
C ILE A 47 -8.17 -1.32 -12.84
N LEU A 48 -8.21 -2.65 -12.73
CA LEU A 48 -9.32 -3.43 -13.28
C LEU A 48 -10.66 -3.06 -12.62
N LEU A 49 -10.67 -2.81 -11.32
CA LEU A 49 -11.86 -2.40 -10.59
C LEU A 49 -12.35 -1.01 -11.02
N PHE A 50 -11.47 -0.01 -11.02
CA PHE A 50 -11.87 1.38 -11.27
C PHE A 50 -12.06 1.72 -12.76
N GLU A 51 -11.46 0.96 -13.66
CA GLU A 51 -11.72 1.06 -15.10
C GLU A 51 -12.85 0.12 -15.56
N GLU A 52 -13.61 -0.45 -14.61
CA GLU A 52 -14.82 -1.27 -14.86
C GLU A 52 -14.58 -2.59 -15.64
N TYR A 53 -13.36 -3.14 -15.61
CA TYR A 53 -13.06 -4.47 -16.16
C TYR A 53 -13.43 -5.59 -15.18
N ALA A 54 -13.34 -5.31 -13.88
CA ALA A 54 -13.68 -6.24 -12.81
C ALA A 54 -14.78 -5.63 -11.93
N SER A 55 -15.82 -6.41 -11.65
CA SER A 55 -16.90 -6.01 -10.74
C SER A 55 -16.52 -6.23 -9.27
N THR A 56 -15.56 -7.11 -9.02
CA THR A 56 -15.05 -7.45 -7.68
C THR A 56 -13.58 -7.84 -7.77
N VAL A 57 -12.81 -7.42 -6.77
CA VAL A 57 -11.41 -7.83 -6.63
C VAL A 57 -11.19 -8.50 -5.28
N HIS A 58 -10.44 -9.60 -5.29
CA HIS A 58 -10.05 -10.35 -4.10
C HIS A 58 -8.54 -10.20 -3.91
N LEU A 59 -8.13 -9.58 -2.81
CA LEU A 59 -6.73 -9.36 -2.50
C LEU A 59 -6.28 -10.31 -1.40
N ASN A 60 -5.14 -10.97 -1.63
CA ASN A 60 -4.43 -11.70 -0.59
C ASN A 60 -2.93 -11.34 -0.65
N ASP A 61 -2.28 -11.37 0.51
CA ASP A 61 -0.83 -11.27 0.61
C ASP A 61 -0.36 -11.98 1.88
N LEU A 62 0.79 -12.64 1.83
CA LEU A 62 1.37 -13.31 2.98
C LEU A 62 1.88 -12.29 4.02
N SER A 63 2.27 -11.10 3.56
CA SER A 63 2.79 -10.05 4.42
C SER A 63 1.70 -9.47 5.30
N ARG A 64 1.75 -9.77 6.61
CA ARG A 64 0.80 -9.24 7.60
C ARG A 64 0.70 -7.70 7.59
N PRO A 65 1.78 -6.91 7.44
CA PRO A 65 1.68 -5.46 7.29
C PRO A 65 0.91 -5.00 6.04
N VAL A 66 1.09 -5.68 4.92
CA VAL A 66 0.36 -5.39 3.67
C VAL A 66 -1.11 -5.74 3.83
N TYR A 67 -1.40 -6.92 4.39
CA TYR A 67 -2.76 -7.32 4.75
C TYR A 67 -3.40 -6.32 5.71
N ALA A 68 -2.72 -5.95 6.80
CA ALA A 68 -3.21 -5.01 7.79
C ALA A 68 -3.51 -3.64 7.18
N PHE A 69 -2.69 -3.18 6.24
CA PHE A 69 -2.95 -1.97 5.48
C PHE A 69 -4.27 -2.05 4.70
N TRP A 70 -4.44 -3.07 3.83
CA TRP A 70 -5.66 -3.21 3.04
C TRP A 70 -6.90 -3.45 3.91
N HIS A 71 -6.77 -4.25 4.97
CA HIS A 71 -7.83 -4.45 5.96
C HIS A 71 -8.25 -3.12 6.60
N THR A 72 -7.29 -2.26 6.96
CA THR A 72 -7.56 -0.95 7.55
C THR A 72 -8.20 0.02 6.55
N VAL A 73 -7.77 0.00 5.29
CA VAL A 73 -8.41 0.78 4.21
C VAL A 73 -9.89 0.45 4.07
N LEU A 74 -10.25 -0.84 4.14
CA LEU A 74 -11.63 -1.29 3.93
C LEU A 74 -12.51 -1.17 5.18
N ASN A 75 -11.97 -1.51 6.36
CA ASN A 75 -12.77 -1.68 7.58
C ASN A 75 -12.62 -0.52 8.59
N HIS A 76 -11.58 0.31 8.43
CA HIS A 76 -11.25 1.40 9.34
C HIS A 76 -10.92 2.69 8.58
N THR A 77 -11.56 2.92 7.42
CA THR A 77 -11.27 4.03 6.50
C THR A 77 -11.27 5.39 7.18
N GLY A 78 -12.31 5.69 7.97
CA GLY A 78 -12.44 6.97 8.66
C GLY A 78 -11.31 7.22 9.65
N ASP A 79 -10.91 6.19 10.41
CA ASP A 79 -9.79 6.28 11.34
C ASP A 79 -8.47 6.50 10.61
N LEU A 80 -8.21 5.71 9.56
CA LEU A 80 -7.02 5.83 8.72
C LEU A 80 -6.90 7.25 8.14
N CYS A 81 -7.97 7.79 7.56
CA CYS A 81 -7.99 9.15 7.02
C CYS A 81 -7.73 10.21 8.09
N ARG A 82 -8.27 10.06 9.31
CA ARG A 82 -7.98 10.99 10.42
C ARG A 82 -6.51 10.95 10.80
N ARG A 83 -5.93 9.75 10.95
CA ARG A 83 -4.51 9.58 11.29
C ARG A 83 -3.60 10.15 10.21
N ILE A 84 -3.91 9.93 8.93
CA ILE A 84 -3.15 10.52 7.81
C ILE A 84 -3.20 12.06 7.85
N LYS A 85 -4.35 12.66 8.16
CA LYS A 85 -4.49 14.12 8.19
C LYS A 85 -3.86 14.78 9.42
N GLY A 86 -3.77 14.05 10.54
CA GLY A 86 -3.34 14.59 11.83
C GLY A 86 -1.95 14.17 12.28
N VAL A 87 -1.22 13.38 11.48
CA VAL A 87 0.12 12.92 11.83
C VAL A 87 1.17 13.96 11.47
N ASP A 88 2.04 14.29 12.42
CA ASP A 88 3.27 15.03 12.15
C ASP A 88 4.34 14.08 11.60
N VAL A 89 4.89 14.38 10.42
CA VAL A 89 5.89 13.54 9.76
C VAL A 89 7.28 13.87 10.30
N THR A 90 7.59 13.31 11.48
CA THR A 90 8.87 13.52 12.18
C THR A 90 9.67 12.23 12.35
N ILE A 91 10.97 12.34 12.65
CA ILE A 91 11.80 11.17 13.00
C ILE A 91 11.26 10.45 14.25
N ASP A 92 10.72 11.19 15.22
CA ASP A 92 10.12 10.60 16.41
C ASP A 92 8.88 9.77 16.05
N GLU A 93 8.02 10.29 15.15
CA GLU A 93 6.91 9.50 14.64
C GLU A 93 7.38 8.30 13.82
N TRP A 94 8.43 8.46 13.01
CA TRP A 94 9.04 7.33 12.31
C TRP A 94 9.47 6.22 13.27
N HIS A 95 10.12 6.57 14.38
CA HIS A 95 10.50 5.61 15.42
C HIS A 95 9.29 4.96 16.08
N ARG A 96 8.22 5.71 16.35
CA ARG A 96 6.96 5.16 16.89
C ARG A 96 6.35 4.14 15.94
N GLN A 97 6.20 4.48 14.66
CA GLN A 97 5.64 3.56 13.66
C GLN A 97 6.55 2.37 13.38
N ARG A 98 7.88 2.57 13.44
CA ARG A 98 8.85 1.47 13.35
C ARG A 98 8.69 0.47 14.49
N ALA A 99 8.48 0.94 15.72
CA ALA A 99 8.26 0.06 16.87
C ALA A 99 6.96 -0.75 16.75
N VAL A 100 5.90 -0.17 16.17
CA VAL A 100 4.65 -0.91 15.86
C VAL A 100 4.92 -1.99 14.82
N TYR A 101 5.63 -1.65 13.73
CA TYR A 101 6.00 -2.60 12.68
C TYR A 101 6.88 -3.75 13.20
N GLU A 102 7.83 -3.49 14.08
CA GLU A 102 8.68 -4.54 14.67
C GLU A 102 7.87 -5.52 15.55
N LYS A 103 6.76 -5.05 16.12
CA LYS A 103 5.78 -5.86 16.85
C LYS A 103 4.65 -6.40 15.96
N GLN A 104 4.85 -6.46 14.65
CA GLN A 104 3.83 -6.86 13.67
C GLN A 104 3.16 -8.22 13.94
N ALA A 105 3.76 -9.14 14.69
CA ALA A 105 3.11 -10.42 15.01
C ALA A 105 1.87 -10.24 15.91
N THR A 106 1.89 -9.25 16.81
CA THR A 106 0.89 -9.04 17.85
C THR A 106 0.17 -7.69 17.78
N ALA A 107 0.70 -6.74 17.00
CA ALA A 107 0.07 -5.43 16.81
C ALA A 107 -1.36 -5.54 16.26
N ALA A 108 -2.25 -4.66 16.74
CA ALA A 108 -3.59 -4.49 16.20
C ALA A 108 -3.53 -4.12 14.70
N LEU A 109 -4.50 -4.59 13.92
CA LEU A 109 -4.47 -4.41 12.46
C LEU A 109 -4.56 -2.94 12.04
N SER A 110 -5.38 -2.13 12.71
CA SER A 110 -5.49 -0.69 12.44
C SER A 110 -4.15 0.04 12.64
N ASP A 111 -3.45 -0.28 13.73
CA ASP A 111 -2.15 0.31 14.05
C ASP A 111 -1.06 -0.15 13.11
N LEU A 112 -1.00 -1.46 12.84
CA LEU A 112 -0.04 -2.00 11.89
C LEU A 112 -0.32 -1.50 10.47
N GLY A 113 -1.57 -1.34 10.07
CA GLY A 113 -1.96 -0.83 8.77
C GLY A 113 -1.54 0.62 8.57
N PHE A 114 -1.74 1.47 9.58
CA PHE A 114 -1.22 2.83 9.54
C PHE A 114 0.31 2.86 9.55
N ALA A 115 0.97 2.09 10.41
CA ALA A 115 2.43 2.01 10.46
C ALA A 115 3.01 1.55 9.10
N ALA A 116 2.38 0.56 8.46
CA ALA A 116 2.77 0.08 7.14
C ALA A 116 2.67 1.19 6.08
N LEU A 117 1.59 1.95 6.06
CA LEU A 117 1.45 3.10 5.16
C LEU A 117 2.49 4.18 5.46
N PHE A 118 2.62 4.59 6.73
CA PHE A 118 3.55 5.63 7.15
C PHE A 118 4.98 5.28 6.71
N LEU A 119 5.47 4.09 7.09
CA LEU A 119 6.79 3.61 6.71
C LEU A 119 6.93 3.47 5.18
N ASN A 120 5.89 3.03 4.46
CA ASN A 120 5.92 3.00 2.99
C ASN A 120 6.09 4.41 2.38
N ARG A 121 5.52 5.44 3.01
CA ARG A 121 5.62 6.83 2.54
C ARG A 121 6.90 7.54 2.99
N THR A 122 7.51 7.12 4.09
CA THR A 122 8.71 7.78 4.64
C THR A 122 10.00 6.99 4.44
N ASN A 123 9.95 5.74 3.98
CA ASN A 123 11.15 4.93 3.73
C ASN A 123 11.63 5.01 2.28
N HIS A 124 12.93 4.79 2.12
CA HIS A 124 13.58 4.72 0.82
C HIS A 124 12.90 3.70 -0.09
N SER A 125 12.57 4.12 -1.31
CA SER A 125 11.86 3.31 -2.33
C SER A 125 10.52 2.71 -1.88
N GLY A 126 9.94 3.19 -0.78
CA GLY A 126 8.73 2.64 -0.19
C GLY A 126 8.86 1.23 0.40
N VAL A 127 10.09 0.78 0.68
CA VAL A 127 10.30 -0.50 1.35
C VAL A 127 9.90 -0.36 2.82
N ILE A 128 8.80 -1.01 3.24
CA ILE A 128 8.25 -0.91 4.61
C ILE A 128 9.30 -1.32 5.66
N ALA A 129 10.04 -2.40 5.42
CA ALA A 129 11.13 -2.85 6.28
C ALA A 129 12.42 -2.01 6.17
N GLY A 130 12.50 -1.12 5.18
CA GLY A 130 13.68 -0.34 4.84
C GLY A 130 14.01 0.76 5.83
N GLY A 131 14.96 1.62 5.46
CA GLY A 131 15.34 2.81 6.22
C GLY A 131 14.58 4.06 5.78
N VAL A 132 14.53 5.05 6.67
CA VAL A 132 13.93 6.37 6.41
C VAL A 132 14.64 7.12 5.28
N ILE A 133 13.89 7.86 4.46
CA ILE A 133 14.43 8.80 3.47
C ILE A 133 15.29 9.84 4.21
N GLY A 134 16.42 10.23 3.64
CA GLY A 134 17.33 11.20 4.26
C GLY A 134 18.17 10.67 5.43
N GLY A 135 17.98 9.41 5.82
CA GLY A 135 18.66 8.78 6.96
C GLY A 135 18.16 9.27 8.31
N LYS A 136 18.56 8.61 9.40
CA LYS A 136 18.04 8.94 10.75
C LYS A 136 18.38 10.35 11.22
N GLY A 137 19.51 10.91 10.76
CA GLY A 137 19.90 12.30 11.02
C GLY A 137 19.28 13.32 10.07
N GLN A 138 18.43 12.91 9.12
CA GLN A 138 17.79 13.79 8.12
C GLN A 138 18.79 14.71 7.40
N ALA A 139 19.96 14.18 7.06
CA ALA A 139 21.06 14.94 6.43
C ALA A 139 21.18 14.68 4.92
N GLY A 140 20.29 13.86 4.35
CA GLY A 140 20.24 13.63 2.90
C GLY A 140 19.59 14.79 2.15
N VAL A 141 19.74 14.81 0.83
CA VAL A 141 19.12 15.81 -0.08
C VAL A 141 17.59 15.76 -0.01
N TRP A 142 17.04 14.57 0.29
CA TRP A 142 15.60 14.35 0.46
C TRP A 142 15.32 14.02 1.92
N HIS A 143 14.29 14.64 2.48
CA HIS A 143 13.84 14.43 3.85
C HIS A 143 12.66 13.45 3.91
N LEU A 144 12.28 13.04 5.11
CA LEU A 144 11.24 12.03 5.33
C LEU A 144 9.83 12.44 4.86
N ASP A 145 9.59 13.74 4.68
CA ASP A 145 8.33 14.35 4.23
C ASP A 145 8.30 14.63 2.71
N ALA A 146 9.37 14.25 1.98
CA ALA A 146 9.51 14.43 0.53
C ALA A 146 8.56 13.58 -0.32
#